data_AF-A0A644Y3C7-F1
#
_entry.id   AF-A0A644Y3C7-F1
#
_cell.length_a   1.000
_cell.length_b   1.000
_cell.length_c   1.000
_cell.angle_alpha   90.00
_cell.angle_beta   90.00
_cell.angle_gamma   90.00
#
_symmetry.space_group_name_H-M   'P 1'
#
loop_
_entity.id
_entity.type
_entity.pdbx_description
1 polymer ?
#
loop_
_entity_poly.entity_id
_entity_poly.type
_entity_poly.pdbx_seq_one_letter_code
_entity_poly.pdbx_strand_id
1 'polypeptide(L)'
;MLTPQEVAEHAFSKASFGGYNMAQVDKFLDILTEDYTTLYKESAVLKNKMKVLVDKVEEYRATEDAMRMTLLSAQKMATAMVAEAESKRDEAIKRAETEVQTRTLDIRREIDNEQARLAAAQASTAAFVKKLQELYRREQDYLDHLSEITAPVPKADPVEKAVSDIEKSVARLVEEATPAEKDEPDEDPEDTKELDLDPVLSAVSQPAQKKENKFEIIDLTDQPAKQDNTEPPRRIRFEDLQFGKDYEL
;
A
#
# COMPACT_ATOMS: atom_id res chain seq x y z
N MET A 1 73.56 -1.45 -47.98
CA MET A 1 72.94 -2.35 -48.97
C MET A 1 72.77 -1.52 -50.21
N LEU A 2 73.31 -1.97 -51.34
CA LEU A 2 73.04 -1.32 -52.63
C LEU A 2 71.55 -1.47 -52.94
N THR A 3 70.93 -0.51 -53.63
CA THR A 3 69.57 -0.70 -54.17
C THR A 3 69.63 -1.52 -55.48
N PRO A 4 68.52 -2.15 -55.95
CA PRO A 4 68.52 -2.82 -57.25
C PRO A 4 68.93 -1.88 -58.41
N GLN A 5 68.58 -0.59 -58.31
CA GLN A 5 68.98 0.42 -59.27
C GLN A 5 70.49 0.71 -59.20
N GLU A 6 71.08 0.82 -58.01
CA GLU A 6 72.53 0.98 -57.84
C GLU A 6 73.32 -0.23 -58.33
N VAL A 7 72.75 -1.44 -58.31
CA VAL A 7 73.37 -2.64 -58.89
C VAL A 7 73.32 -2.61 -60.42
N ALA A 8 72.20 -2.19 -61.00
CA ALA A 8 72.02 -2.08 -62.45
C ALA A 8 72.87 -0.98 -63.09
N GLU A 9 73.07 0.14 -62.39
CA GLU A 9 73.86 1.29 -62.88
C GLU A 9 75.38 1.15 -62.60
N HIS A 10 75.83 0.08 -61.92
CA HIS A 10 77.23 -0.09 -61.54
C HIS A 10 78.12 -0.53 -62.72
N ALA A 11 78.86 0.43 -63.28
CA ALA A 11 79.94 0.13 -64.22
C ALA A 11 81.23 -0.32 -63.50
N PHE A 12 81.91 -1.34 -64.03
CA PHE A 12 83.25 -1.75 -63.59
C PHE A 12 84.35 -1.15 -64.50
N SER A 13 85.54 -0.89 -63.94
CA SER A 13 86.69 -0.44 -64.71
C SER A 13 87.27 -1.57 -65.57
N LYS A 14 87.65 -1.25 -66.82
CA LYS A 14 88.27 -2.24 -67.73
C LYS A 14 89.67 -2.60 -67.25
N ALA A 15 89.90 -3.89 -67.01
CA ALA A 15 91.23 -4.41 -66.65
C ALA A 15 92.14 -4.51 -67.88
N SER A 16 93.39 -4.04 -67.76
CA SER A 16 94.35 -3.99 -68.87
C SER A 16 94.89 -5.36 -69.32
N PHE A 17 94.77 -6.40 -68.49
CA PHE A 17 95.16 -7.78 -68.81
C PHE A 17 94.40 -8.77 -67.92
N GLY A 18 93.91 -9.88 -68.50
CA GLY A 18 93.34 -11.01 -67.74
C GLY A 18 92.02 -10.78 -66.99
N GLY A 19 91.24 -9.75 -67.33
CA GLY A 19 89.97 -9.43 -66.66
C GLY A 19 88.80 -10.36 -67.00
N TYR A 20 87.73 -10.29 -66.19
CA TYR A 20 86.46 -10.96 -66.45
C TYR A 20 85.82 -10.50 -67.77
N ASN A 21 85.07 -11.39 -68.42
CA ASN A 21 84.32 -11.05 -69.62
C ASN A 21 83.11 -10.17 -69.26
N MET A 22 83.14 -8.90 -69.68
CA MET A 22 82.08 -7.91 -69.39
C MET A 22 80.69 -8.43 -69.77
N ALA A 23 80.52 -9.04 -70.95
CA ALA A 23 79.22 -9.57 -71.39
C ALA A 23 78.71 -10.79 -70.59
N GLN A 24 79.55 -11.40 -69.74
CA GLN A 24 79.13 -12.41 -68.75
C GLN A 24 78.83 -11.77 -67.39
N VAL A 25 79.56 -10.72 -67.01
CA VAL A 25 79.30 -9.91 -65.81
C VAL A 25 77.95 -9.20 -65.94
N ASP A 26 77.68 -8.55 -67.08
CA ASP A 26 76.43 -7.83 -67.35
C ASP A 26 75.21 -8.77 -67.21
N LYS A 27 75.26 -9.96 -67.84
CA LYS A 27 74.21 -10.98 -67.71
C LYS A 27 74.00 -11.49 -66.28
N PHE A 28 75.06 -11.50 -65.47
CA PHE A 28 74.95 -11.84 -64.05
C PHE A 28 74.34 -10.69 -63.25
N LEU A 29 74.68 -9.43 -63.57
CA LEU A 29 74.06 -8.25 -62.97
C LEU A 29 72.57 -8.13 -63.33
N ASP A 30 72.15 -8.50 -64.54
CA ASP A 30 70.73 -8.53 -64.95
C ASP A 30 69.93 -9.47 -64.02
N ILE A 31 70.37 -10.73 -63.89
CA ILE A 31 69.73 -11.73 -63.02
C ILE A 31 69.77 -11.29 -61.55
N LEU A 32 70.92 -10.80 -61.09
CA LEU A 32 71.08 -10.30 -59.72
C LEU A 32 70.13 -9.11 -59.46
N THR A 33 69.93 -8.22 -60.42
CA THR A 33 69.01 -7.08 -60.32
C THR A 33 67.55 -7.54 -60.26
N GLU A 34 67.17 -8.56 -61.04
CA GLU A 34 65.84 -9.16 -61.02
C GLU A 34 65.54 -9.84 -59.66
N ASP A 35 66.44 -10.70 -59.20
CA ASP A 35 66.34 -11.38 -57.90
C ASP A 35 66.29 -10.37 -56.74
N TYR A 36 67.17 -9.36 -56.77
CA TYR A 36 67.25 -8.35 -55.71
C TYR A 36 66.04 -7.41 -55.71
N THR A 37 65.49 -7.09 -56.89
CA THR A 37 64.21 -6.37 -57.02
C THR A 37 63.06 -7.19 -56.46
N THR A 38 63.02 -8.49 -56.74
CA THR A 38 62.00 -9.42 -56.23
C THR A 38 62.08 -9.52 -54.71
N LEU A 39 63.28 -9.72 -54.15
CA LEU A 39 63.53 -9.73 -52.70
C LEU A 39 63.08 -8.43 -52.01
N TYR A 40 63.30 -7.27 -52.64
CA TYR A 40 62.83 -5.98 -52.11
C TYR A 40 61.29 -5.86 -52.12
N LYS A 41 60.63 -6.31 -53.20
CA LYS A 41 59.16 -6.35 -53.28
C LYS A 41 58.57 -7.30 -52.23
N GLU A 42 59.14 -8.49 -52.08
CA GLU A 42 58.73 -9.46 -51.05
C GLU A 42 58.95 -8.93 -49.63
N SER A 43 60.09 -8.27 -49.37
CA SER A 43 60.36 -7.63 -48.08
C SER A 43 59.32 -6.55 -47.76
N ALA A 44 58.92 -5.74 -48.74
CA ALA A 44 57.86 -4.73 -48.57
C ALA A 44 56.50 -5.37 -48.30
N VAL A 45 56.12 -6.41 -49.06
CA VAL A 45 54.87 -7.17 -48.84
C VAL A 45 54.87 -7.84 -47.46
N LEU A 46 55.98 -8.42 -47.03
CA LEU A 46 56.09 -9.10 -45.74
C LEU A 46 56.03 -8.10 -44.57
N LYS A 47 56.66 -6.93 -44.70
CA LYS A 47 56.53 -5.83 -43.72
C LYS A 47 55.09 -5.34 -43.61
N ASN A 48 54.38 -5.18 -44.73
CA ASN A 48 52.98 -4.80 -44.74
C ASN A 48 52.08 -5.87 -44.09
N LYS A 49 52.32 -7.16 -44.39
CA LYS A 49 51.63 -8.27 -43.72
C LYS A 49 51.90 -8.27 -42.21
N MET A 50 53.15 -8.10 -41.79
CA MET A 50 53.52 -8.02 -40.37
C MET A 50 52.79 -6.87 -39.67
N LYS A 51 52.73 -5.69 -40.28
CA LYS A 51 51.97 -4.56 -39.74
C LYS A 51 50.49 -4.91 -39.56
N VAL A 52 49.83 -5.44 -40.60
CA VAL A 52 48.40 -5.83 -40.52
C VAL A 52 48.16 -6.89 -39.43
N LEU A 53 49.08 -7.84 -39.24
CA LEU A 53 48.99 -8.82 -38.16
C LEU A 53 49.13 -8.18 -36.77
N VAL A 54 50.06 -7.24 -36.60
CA VAL A 54 50.22 -6.48 -35.34
C VAL A 54 48.98 -5.65 -35.05
N ASP A 55 48.52 -4.85 -36.02
CA ASP A 55 47.31 -4.01 -35.90
C ASP A 55 46.08 -4.88 -35.49
N LYS A 56 45.94 -6.08 -36.08
CA LYS A 56 44.84 -7.02 -35.75
C LYS A 56 44.99 -7.66 -34.36
N VAL A 57 46.21 -7.94 -33.90
CA VAL A 57 46.47 -8.44 -32.54
C VAL A 57 46.15 -7.37 -31.49
N GLU A 58 46.45 -6.10 -31.75
CA GLU A 58 46.07 -5.00 -30.85
C GLU A 58 44.55 -4.77 -30.82
N GLU A 59 43.88 -4.86 -31.97
CA GLU A 59 42.41 -4.83 -32.04
C GLU A 59 41.80 -5.97 -31.20
N TYR A 60 42.28 -7.21 -31.36
CA TYR A 60 41.77 -8.34 -30.58
C TYR A 60 41.99 -8.16 -29.07
N ARG A 61 43.17 -7.67 -28.64
CA ARG A 61 43.42 -7.34 -27.23
C ARG A 61 42.45 -6.29 -26.69
N ALA A 62 42.22 -5.22 -27.45
CA ALA A 62 41.26 -4.19 -27.07
C ALA A 62 39.82 -4.75 -26.95
N THR A 63 39.42 -5.67 -27.84
CA THR A 63 38.12 -6.36 -27.72
C THR A 63 38.07 -7.32 -26.53
N GLU A 64 39.15 -8.05 -26.22
CA GLU A 64 39.23 -8.93 -25.06
C GLU A 64 39.11 -8.14 -23.75
N ASP A 65 39.84 -7.02 -23.63
CA ASP A 65 39.75 -6.12 -22.49
C ASP A 65 38.34 -5.52 -22.34
N ALA A 66 37.71 -5.10 -23.43
CA ALA A 66 36.34 -4.61 -23.42
C ALA A 66 35.35 -5.71 -22.94
N MET A 67 35.46 -6.93 -23.48
CA MET A 67 34.64 -8.08 -23.05
C MET A 67 34.89 -8.43 -21.58
N ARG A 68 36.14 -8.40 -21.12
CA ARG A 68 36.51 -8.63 -19.71
C ARG A 68 35.88 -7.58 -18.79
N MET A 69 35.91 -6.30 -19.17
CA MET A 69 35.27 -5.23 -18.40
C MET A 69 33.74 -5.37 -18.40
N THR A 70 33.13 -5.74 -19.53
CA THR A 70 31.69 -6.04 -19.62
C THR A 70 31.31 -7.21 -18.70
N LEU A 71 32.07 -8.30 -18.70
CA LEU A 71 31.84 -9.46 -17.82
C LEU A 71 31.97 -9.10 -16.33
N LEU A 72 32.99 -8.32 -15.96
CA LEU A 72 33.17 -7.84 -14.58
C LEU A 72 32.04 -6.88 -14.15
N SER A 73 31.55 -6.04 -15.06
CA SER A 73 30.39 -5.17 -14.83
C SER A 73 29.11 -5.99 -14.65
N ALA A 74 28.86 -6.96 -15.53
CA ALA A 74 27.71 -7.85 -15.45
C ALA A 74 27.72 -8.69 -14.16
N GLN A 75 28.89 -9.19 -13.73
CA GLN A 75 29.04 -9.90 -12.46
C GLN A 75 28.70 -9.00 -11.28
N LYS A 76 29.23 -7.77 -11.24
CA LYS A 76 28.90 -6.78 -10.18
C LYS A 76 27.42 -6.47 -10.16
N MET A 77 26.80 -6.24 -11.31
CA MET A 77 25.38 -5.96 -11.44
C MET A 77 24.52 -7.15 -10.96
N ALA A 78 24.88 -8.38 -11.31
CA ALA A 78 24.21 -9.58 -10.82
C ALA A 78 24.32 -9.71 -9.29
N THR A 79 25.52 -9.49 -8.71
CA THR A 79 25.69 -9.54 -7.24
C THR A 79 24.92 -8.43 -6.53
N ALA A 80 24.85 -7.23 -7.11
CA ALA A 80 24.08 -6.11 -6.56
C ALA A 80 22.57 -6.39 -6.62
N MET A 81 22.07 -6.92 -7.75
CA MET A 81 20.66 -7.29 -7.93
C MET A 81 20.23 -8.39 -6.94
N VAL A 82 21.09 -9.39 -6.69
CA VAL A 82 20.84 -10.40 -5.64
C VAL A 82 20.78 -9.74 -4.27
N ALA A 83 21.81 -8.98 -3.87
CA ALA A 83 21.84 -8.32 -2.55
C ALA A 83 20.66 -7.36 -2.33
N GLU A 84 20.22 -6.64 -3.37
CA GLU A 84 19.04 -5.77 -3.32
C GLU A 84 17.74 -6.59 -3.16
N ALA A 85 17.60 -7.70 -3.89
CA ALA A 85 16.45 -8.59 -3.75
C ALA A 85 16.40 -9.25 -2.36
N GLU A 86 17.55 -9.62 -1.80
CA GLU A 86 17.65 -10.13 -0.43
C GLU A 86 17.28 -9.07 0.61
N SER A 87 17.80 -7.84 0.50
CA SER A 87 17.41 -6.73 1.38
C SER A 87 15.90 -6.45 1.31
N LYS A 88 15.33 -6.38 0.10
CA LYS A 88 13.90 -6.18 -0.12
C LYS A 88 13.04 -7.30 0.46
N ARG A 89 13.48 -8.56 0.32
CA ARG A 89 12.83 -9.74 0.94
C ARG A 89 12.84 -9.62 2.46
N ASP A 90 14.00 -9.34 3.04
CA ASP A 90 14.16 -9.29 4.50
C ASP A 90 13.41 -8.09 5.11
N GLU A 91 13.35 -6.96 4.41
CA GLU A 91 12.47 -5.85 4.76
C GLU A 91 10.98 -6.21 4.65
N ALA A 92 10.56 -6.90 3.59
CA ALA A 92 9.17 -7.31 3.42
C ALA A 92 8.73 -8.30 4.52
N ILE A 93 9.59 -9.26 4.88
CA ILE A 93 9.38 -10.17 6.00
C ILE A 93 9.25 -9.39 7.31
N LYS A 94 10.22 -8.50 7.63
CA LYS A 94 10.16 -7.68 8.85
C LYS A 94 8.90 -6.81 8.93
N ARG A 95 8.49 -6.19 7.82
CA ARG A 95 7.25 -5.40 7.76
C ARG A 95 6.03 -6.28 8.03
N ALA A 96 5.91 -7.43 7.38
CA ALA A 96 4.83 -8.39 7.60
C ALA A 96 4.81 -8.92 9.05
N GLU A 97 5.96 -9.25 9.63
CA GLU A 97 6.09 -9.64 11.03
C GLU A 97 5.60 -8.53 11.97
N THR A 98 6.01 -7.28 11.75
CA THR A 98 5.54 -6.15 12.56
C THR A 98 4.05 -5.88 12.40
N GLU A 99 3.49 -5.99 11.19
CA GLU A 99 2.05 -5.81 10.93
C GLU A 99 1.21 -6.91 11.59
N VAL A 100 1.66 -8.17 11.51
CA VAL A 100 1.01 -9.29 12.20
C VAL A 100 1.09 -9.11 13.72
N GLN A 101 2.22 -8.63 14.26
CA GLN A 101 2.35 -8.34 15.69
C GLN A 101 1.43 -7.21 16.15
N THR A 102 1.41 -6.06 15.47
CA THR A 102 0.50 -4.94 15.84
C THR A 102 -0.95 -5.38 15.73
N ARG A 103 -1.35 -6.01 14.62
CA ARG A 103 -2.72 -6.47 14.42
C ARG A 103 -3.15 -7.55 15.43
N THR A 104 -2.23 -8.40 15.88
CA THR A 104 -2.49 -9.36 16.96
C THR A 104 -2.70 -8.65 18.30
N LEU A 105 -1.96 -7.59 18.60
CA LEU A 105 -2.16 -6.78 19.81
C LEU A 105 -3.48 -6.03 19.79
N ASP A 106 -3.86 -5.47 18.64
CA ASP A 106 -5.12 -4.74 18.49
C ASP A 106 -6.33 -5.67 18.57
N ILE A 107 -6.30 -6.84 17.91
CA ILE A 107 -7.34 -7.87 18.06
C ILE A 107 -7.46 -8.35 19.51
N ARG A 108 -6.34 -8.50 20.25
CA ARG A 108 -6.39 -8.85 21.68
C ARG A 108 -7.09 -7.77 22.50
N ARG A 109 -6.77 -6.49 22.27
CA ARG A 109 -7.46 -5.36 22.94
C ARG A 109 -8.94 -5.32 22.62
N GLU A 110 -9.34 -5.58 21.38
CA GLU A 110 -10.75 -5.68 20.98
C GLU A 110 -11.46 -6.82 21.70
N ILE A 111 -10.83 -8.00 21.80
CA ILE A 111 -11.34 -9.14 22.55
C ILE A 111 -11.49 -8.80 24.04
N ASP A 112 -10.48 -8.20 24.67
CA ASP A 112 -10.52 -7.82 26.10
C ASP A 112 -11.63 -6.80 26.37
N ASN A 113 -11.81 -5.82 25.47
CA ASN A 113 -12.87 -4.81 25.55
C ASN A 113 -14.27 -5.43 25.42
N GLU A 114 -14.49 -6.31 24.44
CA GLU A 114 -15.78 -6.98 24.26
C GLU A 114 -16.07 -8.01 25.38
N GLN A 115 -15.05 -8.68 25.93
CA GLN A 115 -15.19 -9.50 27.14
C GLN A 115 -15.61 -8.65 28.34
N ALA A 116 -14.99 -7.50 28.56
CA ALA A 116 -15.38 -6.57 29.63
C ALA A 116 -16.82 -6.06 29.45
N ARG A 117 -17.22 -5.76 28.21
CA ARG A 117 -18.59 -5.33 27.85
C ARG A 117 -19.62 -6.44 28.09
N LEU A 118 -19.32 -7.68 27.71
CA LEU A 118 -20.16 -8.84 27.98
C LEU A 118 -20.29 -9.10 29.47
N ALA A 119 -19.20 -9.02 30.23
CA ALA A 119 -19.22 -9.17 31.69
C ALA A 119 -20.06 -8.08 32.37
N ALA A 120 -19.97 -6.82 31.91
CA ALA A 120 -20.80 -5.72 32.41
C ALA A 120 -22.29 -5.92 32.09
N ALA A 121 -22.63 -6.44 30.90
CA ALA A 121 -24.00 -6.78 30.53
C ALA A 121 -24.56 -7.97 31.32
N GLN A 122 -23.74 -8.99 31.60
CA GLN A 122 -24.10 -10.10 32.49
C GLN A 122 -24.29 -9.63 33.94
N ALA A 123 -23.46 -8.72 34.43
CA ALA A 123 -23.61 -8.14 35.76
C ALA A 123 -24.88 -7.28 35.88
N SER A 124 -25.19 -6.46 34.88
CA SER A 124 -26.40 -5.62 34.89
C SER A 124 -27.69 -6.43 34.77
N THR A 125 -27.72 -7.47 33.93
CA THR A 125 -28.85 -8.40 33.83
C THR A 125 -29.04 -9.22 35.11
N ALA A 126 -27.96 -9.73 35.73
CA ALA A 126 -28.03 -10.40 37.03
C ALA A 126 -28.53 -9.46 38.14
N ALA A 127 -28.12 -8.19 38.14
CA ALA A 127 -28.62 -7.18 39.07
C ALA A 127 -30.11 -6.85 38.83
N PHE A 128 -30.55 -6.79 37.58
CA PHE A 128 -31.96 -6.59 37.22
C PHE A 128 -32.84 -7.76 37.66
N VAL A 129 -32.40 -9.02 37.42
CA VAL A 129 -33.10 -10.23 37.90
C VAL A 129 -33.23 -10.23 39.42
N LYS A 130 -32.17 -9.85 40.16
CA LYS A 130 -32.24 -9.71 41.63
C LYS A 130 -33.28 -8.67 42.08
N LYS A 131 -33.30 -7.49 41.45
CA LYS A 131 -34.31 -6.45 41.73
C LYS A 131 -35.74 -6.94 41.47
N LEU A 132 -35.95 -7.71 40.41
CA LEU A 132 -37.24 -8.34 40.09
C LEU A 132 -37.66 -9.37 41.15
N GLN A 133 -36.73 -10.21 41.61
CA GLN A 133 -36.99 -11.18 42.68
C GLN A 133 -37.32 -10.48 44.02
N GLU A 134 -36.62 -9.40 44.34
CA GLU A 134 -36.87 -8.59 45.54
C GLU A 134 -38.22 -7.85 45.47
N LEU A 135 -38.59 -7.33 44.30
CA LEU A 135 -39.90 -6.73 44.06
C LEU A 135 -41.03 -7.74 44.22
N TYR A 136 -40.94 -8.92 43.60
CA TYR A 136 -41.94 -9.98 43.78
C TYR A 136 -42.04 -10.46 45.22
N ARG A 137 -40.91 -10.53 45.94
CA ARG A 137 -40.92 -10.87 47.37
C ARG A 137 -41.67 -9.82 48.18
N ARG A 138 -41.42 -8.53 47.93
CA ARG A 138 -42.14 -7.43 48.58
C ARG A 138 -43.64 -7.44 48.26
N GLU A 139 -44.04 -7.83 47.05
CA GLU A 139 -45.44 -8.00 46.67
C GLU A 139 -46.09 -9.19 47.39
N GLN A 140 -45.38 -10.31 47.55
CA GLN A 140 -45.83 -11.46 48.34
C GLN A 140 -45.97 -11.10 49.83
N ASP A 141 -44.93 -10.47 50.41
CA ASP A 141 -44.96 -10.00 51.79
C ASP A 141 -46.18 -9.06 52.01
N TYR A 142 -46.45 -8.14 51.08
CA TYR A 142 -47.62 -7.25 51.14
C TYR A 142 -48.97 -7.99 51.05
N LEU A 143 -49.08 -9.02 50.21
CA LEU A 143 -50.28 -9.86 50.10
C LEU A 143 -50.52 -10.69 51.37
N ASP A 144 -49.47 -11.19 52.02
CA ASP A 144 -49.58 -11.89 53.30
C ASP A 144 -50.07 -10.93 54.41
N HIS A 145 -49.51 -9.71 54.48
CA HIS A 145 -49.92 -8.70 55.46
C HIS A 145 -51.32 -8.12 55.20
N LEU A 146 -51.85 -8.16 53.97
CA LEU A 146 -53.25 -7.78 53.69
C LEU A 146 -54.26 -8.66 54.46
N SER A 147 -53.89 -9.89 54.85
CA SER A 147 -54.73 -10.72 55.71
C SER A 147 -54.83 -10.21 57.16
N GLU A 148 -53.83 -9.46 57.62
CA GLU A 148 -53.82 -8.79 58.93
C GLU A 148 -54.56 -7.44 58.89
N ILE A 149 -54.63 -6.78 57.73
CA ILE A 149 -55.41 -5.56 57.49
C ILE A 149 -56.88 -5.90 57.17
N THR A 150 -57.46 -6.86 57.90
CA THR A 150 -58.92 -7.03 57.90
C THR A 150 -59.55 -6.04 58.89
N ALA A 151 -60.55 -5.28 58.43
CA ALA A 151 -61.12 -4.20 59.24
C ALA A 151 -61.71 -4.74 60.56
N PRO A 152 -61.41 -4.12 61.72
CA PRO A 152 -62.09 -4.49 62.95
C PRO A 152 -63.58 -4.18 62.81
N VAL A 153 -64.43 -5.19 63.11
CA VAL A 153 -65.88 -5.02 63.10
C VAL A 153 -66.25 -3.83 64.00
N PRO A 154 -66.95 -2.80 63.49
CA PRO A 154 -67.26 -1.62 64.28
C PRO A 154 -68.13 -2.01 65.48
N LYS A 155 -67.67 -1.67 66.69
CA LYS A 155 -68.50 -1.74 67.89
C LYS A 155 -69.58 -0.67 67.77
N ALA A 156 -70.81 -1.03 68.17
CA ALA A 156 -71.98 -0.15 68.04
C ALA A 156 -71.74 1.20 68.72
N ASP A 157 -71.95 2.27 67.96
CA ASP A 157 -71.70 3.65 68.37
C ASP A 157 -72.93 4.22 69.10
N PRO A 158 -72.79 4.96 70.22
CA PRO A 158 -73.93 5.40 71.05
C PRO A 158 -74.70 6.61 70.47
N VAL A 159 -74.68 6.78 69.14
CA VAL A 159 -75.16 7.96 68.42
C VAL A 159 -76.69 8.05 68.39
N GLU A 160 -77.41 6.92 68.43
CA GLU A 160 -78.89 6.90 68.45
C GLU A 160 -79.49 7.66 69.64
N LYS A 161 -78.80 7.71 70.79
CA LYS A 161 -79.27 8.47 71.96
C LYS A 161 -79.11 9.98 71.78
N ALA A 162 -78.03 10.42 71.13
CA ALA A 162 -77.79 11.83 70.87
C ALA A 162 -78.80 12.41 69.85
N VAL A 163 -79.22 11.61 68.87
CA VAL A 163 -80.22 12.03 67.87
C VAL A 163 -81.58 12.35 68.50
N SER A 164 -82.09 11.50 69.42
CA SER A 164 -83.35 11.74 70.17
C SER A 164 -83.37 13.09 70.89
N ASP A 165 -82.25 13.47 71.50
CA ASP A 165 -82.19 14.64 72.38
C ASP A 165 -81.96 15.93 71.56
N ILE A 166 -81.34 15.81 70.38
CA ILE A 166 -81.27 16.87 69.38
C ILE A 166 -82.65 17.09 68.74
N GLU A 167 -83.40 16.04 68.36
CA GLU A 167 -84.75 16.17 67.77
C GLU A 167 -85.72 16.96 68.67
N LYS A 168 -85.72 16.68 69.99
CA LYS A 168 -86.54 17.43 70.98
C LYS A 168 -86.11 18.89 71.15
N SER A 169 -84.85 19.21 70.85
CA SER A 169 -84.29 20.55 70.97
C SER A 169 -84.57 21.39 69.72
N VAL A 170 -84.44 20.78 68.53
CA VAL A 170 -84.69 21.41 67.23
C VAL A 170 -86.18 21.75 67.05
N ALA A 171 -87.10 20.90 67.52
CA ALA A 171 -88.53 21.17 67.47
C ALA A 171 -89.01 22.42 68.25
N ARG A 172 -88.15 23.02 69.10
CA ARG A 172 -88.49 24.18 69.95
C ARG A 172 -87.88 25.50 69.48
N LEU A 173 -86.97 25.49 68.50
CA LEU A 173 -86.17 26.67 68.11
C LEU A 173 -86.34 27.07 66.64
N VAL A 174 -87.38 26.58 65.96
CA VAL A 174 -87.66 26.82 64.52
C VAL A 174 -88.97 27.62 64.32
N GLU A 175 -89.51 28.24 65.38
CA GLU A 175 -90.69 29.13 65.31
C GLU A 175 -90.32 30.62 65.11
N GLU A 176 -89.03 30.98 65.00
CA GLU A 176 -88.60 32.37 64.86
C GLU A 176 -87.57 32.62 63.73
N ALA A 177 -88.08 33.14 62.62
CA ALA A 177 -87.50 34.05 61.63
C ALA A 177 -86.04 33.87 61.11
N THR A 178 -85.96 33.69 59.80
CA THR A 178 -84.88 34.10 58.88
C THR A 178 -84.79 35.66 58.76
N PRO A 179 -83.90 36.30 57.95
CA PRO A 179 -82.83 35.81 57.05
C PRO A 179 -81.48 36.61 57.04
N ALA A 180 -80.54 36.19 56.16
CA ALA A 180 -79.59 37.03 55.40
C ALA A 180 -78.44 37.78 56.15
N GLU A 181 -77.26 38.12 55.60
CA GLU A 181 -76.58 37.86 54.29
C GLU A 181 -75.09 38.29 54.41
N LYS A 182 -74.21 37.85 53.48
CA LYS A 182 -72.95 38.53 53.01
C LYS A 182 -71.75 38.61 54.00
N ASP A 183 -70.47 38.64 53.58
CA ASP A 183 -69.79 38.55 52.26
C ASP A 183 -68.35 37.95 52.46
N GLU A 184 -67.71 37.49 51.38
CA GLU A 184 -66.24 37.20 51.25
C GLU A 184 -65.39 38.51 51.21
N PRO A 185 -64.02 38.52 51.14
CA PRO A 185 -63.01 37.44 50.95
C PRO A 185 -61.94 37.45 52.09
N ASP A 186 -60.63 37.11 51.99
CA ASP A 186 -59.68 36.80 50.90
C ASP A 186 -58.39 36.06 51.37
N GLU A 187 -57.50 35.74 50.42
CA GLU A 187 -56.05 35.41 50.48
C GLU A 187 -55.49 34.05 51.01
N ASP A 188 -54.84 33.37 50.05
CA ASP A 188 -53.77 32.34 50.08
C ASP A 188 -52.47 32.81 50.81
N PRO A 189 -51.36 32.02 50.98
CA PRO A 189 -50.89 30.88 50.15
C PRO A 189 -50.18 29.68 50.87
N GLU A 190 -50.02 28.55 50.17
CA GLU A 190 -48.76 28.11 49.51
C GLU A 190 -48.87 26.68 48.96
N ASP A 191 -48.37 26.48 47.74
CA ASP A 191 -48.58 25.27 46.92
C ASP A 191 -47.43 24.25 47.03
N THR A 192 -47.80 22.98 46.89
CA THR A 192 -46.93 21.81 46.95
C THR A 192 -46.00 21.67 45.75
N LYS A 193 -44.78 21.18 45.99
CA LYS A 193 -43.84 20.77 44.94
C LYS A 193 -43.90 19.27 44.72
N GLU A 194 -44.24 18.85 43.50
CA GLU A 194 -43.85 17.53 42.99
C GLU A 194 -43.27 17.66 41.57
N LEU A 195 -42.48 16.66 41.16
CA LEU A 195 -41.59 16.71 40.00
C LEU A 195 -42.30 16.25 38.73
N ASP A 196 -41.83 16.71 37.56
CA ASP A 196 -41.60 15.76 36.45
C ASP A 196 -40.56 16.22 35.41
N LEU A 197 -40.20 15.31 34.51
CA LEU A 197 -38.92 15.26 33.76
C LEU A 197 -38.87 16.00 32.40
N ASP A 198 -37.68 16.52 32.07
CA ASP A 198 -37.26 16.93 30.71
C ASP A 198 -37.18 15.72 29.73
N PRO A 199 -37.39 15.93 28.41
CA PRO A 199 -36.27 16.33 27.55
C PRO A 199 -36.59 17.44 26.55
N VAL A 200 -35.91 18.59 26.67
CA VAL A 200 -35.99 19.69 25.71
C VAL A 200 -35.34 19.33 24.37
N LEU A 201 -36.12 19.44 23.29
CA LEU A 201 -35.70 19.18 21.92
C LEU A 201 -35.84 20.48 21.10
N SER A 202 -34.79 21.33 21.05
CA SER A 202 -34.70 22.43 20.07
C SER A 202 -33.34 23.15 20.01
N ALA A 203 -33.09 23.74 18.82
CA ALA A 203 -31.98 24.62 18.43
C ALA A 203 -30.57 23.99 18.50
N VAL A 204 -29.83 23.85 17.39
CA VAL A 204 -29.45 24.93 16.46
C VAL A 204 -29.53 24.49 14.99
N SER A 205 -30.22 25.28 14.16
CA SER A 205 -30.07 25.25 12.70
C SER A 205 -29.27 26.47 12.23
N GLN A 206 -28.00 26.27 11.86
CA GLN A 206 -27.31 27.08 10.86
C GLN A 206 -26.39 26.16 10.03
N PRO A 207 -26.22 26.42 8.71
CA PRO A 207 -25.61 25.45 7.80
C PRO A 207 -24.08 25.52 7.84
N ALA A 208 -23.44 24.56 8.52
CA ALA A 208 -22.00 24.36 8.40
C ALA A 208 -21.65 23.70 7.06
N GLN A 209 -20.75 24.34 6.32
CA GLN A 209 -20.38 24.01 4.94
C GLN A 209 -19.94 22.55 4.76
N LYS A 210 -20.64 21.83 3.88
CA LYS A 210 -20.23 20.50 3.41
C LYS A 210 -19.00 20.63 2.50
N LYS A 211 -17.80 20.56 3.07
CA LYS A 211 -16.57 20.35 2.28
C LYS A 211 -16.57 18.93 1.74
N GLU A 212 -17.08 18.78 0.53
CA GLU A 212 -16.85 17.59 -0.27
C GLU A 212 -15.37 17.56 -0.67
N ASN A 213 -14.55 16.87 0.13
CA ASN A 213 -13.24 16.42 -0.31
C ASN A 213 -13.45 15.31 -1.35
N LYS A 214 -13.78 15.74 -2.57
CA LYS A 214 -13.80 14.91 -3.77
C LYS A 214 -12.36 14.46 -4.03
N PHE A 215 -11.98 13.31 -3.46
CA PHE A 215 -10.81 12.59 -3.93
C PHE A 215 -11.10 12.14 -5.36
N GLU A 216 -10.53 12.86 -6.31
CA GLU A 216 -10.41 12.35 -7.67
C GLU A 216 -9.47 11.16 -7.61
N ILE A 217 -10.02 9.96 -7.73
CA ILE A 217 -9.26 8.80 -8.18
C ILE A 217 -8.75 9.20 -9.56
N ILE A 218 -7.45 9.47 -9.67
CA ILE A 218 -6.79 9.61 -10.96
C ILE A 218 -6.81 8.22 -11.57
N ASP A 219 -7.83 7.95 -12.38
CA ASP A 219 -7.90 6.75 -13.18
C ASP A 219 -6.85 6.88 -14.28
N LEU A 220 -5.70 6.20 -14.12
CA LEU A 220 -4.57 6.28 -15.05
C LEU A 220 -4.84 5.58 -16.41
N THR A 221 -6.09 5.23 -16.68
CA THR A 221 -6.52 4.41 -17.81
C THR A 221 -6.88 5.19 -19.07
N ASP A 222 -6.86 6.53 -19.04
CA ASP A 222 -7.16 7.36 -20.22
C ASP A 222 -6.12 8.50 -20.43
N GLN A 223 -4.93 8.10 -20.90
CA GLN A 223 -4.13 8.97 -21.77
C GLN A 223 -4.23 8.43 -23.20
N PRO A 224 -4.42 9.30 -24.22
CA PRO A 224 -4.50 8.85 -25.59
C PRO A 224 -3.18 8.20 -26.00
N ALA A 225 -3.24 6.91 -26.35
CA ALA A 225 -2.08 6.17 -26.82
C ALA A 225 -1.45 6.92 -28.00
N LYS A 226 -0.15 7.22 -27.87
CA LYS A 226 0.68 7.57 -29.03
C LYS A 226 0.60 6.39 -30.01
N GLN A 227 0.60 6.70 -31.29
CA GLN A 227 0.45 5.70 -32.36
C GLN A 227 1.65 4.74 -32.40
N ASP A 228 1.60 3.68 -31.61
CA ASP A 228 2.47 2.53 -31.76
C ASP A 228 2.00 1.72 -32.97
N ASN A 229 2.76 1.83 -34.07
CA ASN A 229 2.61 1.02 -35.28
C ASN A 229 2.81 -0.47 -34.95
N THR A 230 1.73 -1.11 -34.55
CA THR A 230 1.66 -2.54 -34.25
C THR A 230 1.07 -3.30 -35.45
N GLU A 231 1.86 -3.40 -36.52
CA GLU A 231 1.64 -4.48 -37.47
C GLU A 231 1.82 -5.83 -36.74
N PRO A 232 0.94 -6.83 -36.97
CA PRO A 232 1.14 -8.16 -36.41
C PRO A 232 2.42 -8.79 -36.99
N PRO A 233 3.16 -9.61 -36.22
CA PRO A 233 4.42 -10.19 -36.68
C PRO A 233 4.16 -11.08 -37.91
N ARG A 234 4.64 -10.62 -39.07
CA ARG A 234 4.52 -11.32 -40.34
C ARG A 234 5.25 -12.66 -40.20
N ARG A 235 4.50 -13.77 -40.18
CA ARG A 235 5.07 -15.14 -40.20
C ARG A 235 5.91 -15.29 -41.48
N ILE A 236 7.23 -15.32 -41.33
CA ILE A 236 8.15 -15.65 -42.42
C ILE A 236 7.87 -17.10 -42.82
N ARG A 237 7.37 -17.30 -44.04
CA ARG A 237 7.28 -18.63 -44.64
C ARG A 237 8.65 -18.96 -45.22
N PHE A 238 9.31 -19.96 -44.66
CA PHE A 238 10.65 -20.38 -45.13
C PHE A 238 10.65 -20.92 -46.57
N GLU A 239 9.48 -21.27 -47.12
CA GLU A 239 9.28 -21.69 -48.51
C GLU A 239 9.50 -20.55 -49.52
N ASP A 240 9.30 -19.29 -49.11
CA ASP A 240 9.47 -18.10 -49.97
C ASP A 240 10.89 -17.47 -49.86
N LEU A 241 11.77 -18.05 -49.04
CA LEU A 241 13.07 -17.48 -48.71
C LEU A 241 14.14 -17.87 -49.74
N GLN A 242 14.12 -17.20 -50.90
CA GLN A 242 15.13 -17.35 -51.95
C GLN A 242 16.48 -16.79 -51.47
N PHE A 243 17.34 -17.67 -50.94
CA PHE A 243 18.75 -17.36 -50.74
C PHE A 243 19.43 -17.09 -52.09
N GLY A 244 20.47 -16.26 -52.07
CA GLY A 244 21.23 -15.90 -53.28
C GLY A 244 21.79 -17.13 -54.00
N LYS A 245 22.04 -16.99 -55.31
CA LYS A 245 22.31 -18.06 -56.30
C LYS A 245 23.48 -19.02 -56.00
N ASP A 246 24.20 -18.83 -54.90
CA ASP A 246 25.49 -19.47 -54.61
C ASP A 246 25.45 -20.35 -53.35
N TYR A 247 24.25 -20.71 -52.85
CA TYR A 247 24.06 -21.68 -51.77
C TYR A 247 23.40 -22.98 -52.30
N GLU A 248 24.24 -23.99 -52.53
CA GLU A 248 23.82 -25.39 -52.65
C GLU A 248 23.89 -26.07 -51.27
N LEU A 249 23.04 -27.08 -51.05
CA LEU A 249 22.87 -27.87 -49.81
C LEU A 249 23.43 -29.30 -49.99
#